data_AF-A0A7W0GU54-F1
#
_entry.id   AF-A0A7W0GU54-F1
#
_cell.length_a   1.000
_cell.length_b   1.000
_cell.length_c   1.000
_cell.angle_alpha   90.00
_cell.angle_beta   90.00
_cell.angle_gamma   90.00
#
_symmetry.space_group_name_H-M   'P 1'
#
loop_
_entity.id
_entity.type
_entity.pdbx_description
1 polymer ?
#
loop_
_entity_poly.entity_id
_entity_poly.type
_entity_poly.pdbx_seq_one_letter_code
_entity_poly.pdbx_strand_id
1 'polypeptide(L)'
;MRVLRLVTSFVIAGALCRAPMLSAQEPHAAHGAVAEIGRVSFPVSCTPEARRRFEHAMAVLHSFWWEQGDQAFGAVLAADSTCAMGHWGIALNAWGNPFAGGPTGATLSRGAEAAARAAGLPAPTPREQGFVAAAAALYREAGTTSNPSRLQAYADTMARLHRDLPADVEVAIYHALALVATAPRTDTTFAQQKRAVAILNPLFVRHLDHPGLAHYVIHSTDSPGLASFGLEAARRYARIAPSSPHAQHMPSH
;
A
#
# COMPACT_ATOMS: atom_id res chain seq x y z
N MET A 1 74.47 -50.76 35.18
CA MET A 1 73.06 -50.31 35.08
C MET A 1 72.82 -49.24 36.14
N ARG A 2 72.86 -47.96 35.78
CA ARG A 2 72.42 -46.89 36.69
C ARG A 2 71.62 -45.86 35.93
N VAL A 3 70.35 -45.81 36.30
CA VAL A 3 69.30 -44.90 35.88
C VAL A 3 69.64 -43.51 36.42
N LEU A 4 69.43 -42.45 35.65
CA LEU A 4 69.01 -41.18 36.25
C LEU A 4 68.10 -40.39 35.29
N ARG A 5 66.92 -40.09 35.83
CA ARG A 5 65.83 -39.30 35.28
C ARG A 5 65.98 -37.82 35.69
N LEU A 6 65.10 -36.98 35.12
CA LEU A 6 64.43 -35.81 35.73
C LEU A 6 65.31 -34.51 35.81
N VAL A 7 64.86 -33.26 35.61
CA VAL A 7 63.54 -32.61 35.43
C VAL A 7 63.71 -31.32 34.62
N THR A 8 62.61 -31.02 33.91
CA THR A 8 62.10 -29.81 33.26
C THR A 8 62.31 -28.45 33.96
N SER A 9 62.35 -27.37 33.17
CA SER A 9 61.87 -26.04 33.59
C SER A 9 61.25 -25.31 32.40
N PHE A 10 60.08 -24.74 32.65
CA PHE A 10 59.20 -24.04 31.71
C PHE A 10 59.59 -22.56 31.62
N VAL A 11 59.57 -21.98 30.42
CA VAL A 11 59.42 -20.52 30.22
C VAL A 11 58.38 -20.30 29.13
N ILE A 12 57.33 -19.57 29.48
CA ILE A 12 56.20 -19.19 28.61
C ILE A 12 56.54 -17.84 27.97
N ALA A 13 56.53 -17.78 26.64
CA ALA A 13 56.57 -16.53 25.89
C ALA A 13 55.27 -16.40 25.08
N GLY A 14 54.47 -15.39 25.40
CA GLY A 14 53.21 -15.08 24.73
C GLY A 14 53.44 -14.44 23.36
N ALA A 15 52.87 -15.05 22.32
CA ALA A 15 52.80 -14.48 20.98
C ALA A 15 51.37 -14.01 20.69
N LEU A 16 51.21 -12.71 20.48
CA LEU A 16 49.98 -12.08 19.99
C LEU A 16 49.77 -12.43 18.51
N CYS A 17 48.90 -13.40 18.22
CA CYS A 17 48.40 -13.64 16.87
C CYS A 17 47.14 -12.79 16.63
N ARG A 18 47.29 -11.71 15.87
CA ARG A 18 46.18 -11.01 15.20
C ARG A 18 45.59 -11.94 14.14
N ALA A 19 44.40 -12.47 14.37
CA ALA A 19 43.64 -13.15 13.34
C ALA A 19 43.07 -12.12 12.35
N PRO A 20 43.19 -12.33 11.03
CA PRO A 20 42.43 -11.52 10.07
C PRO A 20 40.97 -11.95 10.18
N MET A 21 40.08 -11.01 10.48
CA MET A 21 38.64 -11.22 10.29
C MET A 21 38.39 -11.32 8.79
N LEU A 22 38.27 -12.57 8.30
CA LEU A 22 37.65 -12.84 7.01
C LEU A 22 36.18 -12.43 7.14
N SER A 23 35.84 -11.24 6.65
CA SER A 23 34.46 -10.90 6.35
C SER A 23 34.03 -11.79 5.18
N ALA A 24 33.33 -12.88 5.50
CA ALA A 24 32.55 -13.63 4.52
C ALA A 24 31.35 -12.75 4.14
N GLN A 25 31.58 -11.77 3.28
CA GLN A 25 30.52 -11.07 2.58
C GLN A 25 30.12 -11.99 1.42
N GLU A 26 29.14 -12.86 1.67
CA GLU A 26 28.45 -13.50 0.56
C GLU A 26 27.84 -12.40 -0.31
N PRO A 27 28.17 -12.35 -1.61
CA PRO A 27 27.47 -11.47 -2.52
C PRO A 27 26.08 -12.08 -2.69
N HIS A 28 25.10 -11.56 -1.95
CA HIS A 28 23.70 -11.74 -2.33
C HIS A 28 23.54 -11.15 -3.73
N ALA A 29 23.59 -12.02 -4.72
CA ALA A 29 23.20 -11.72 -6.08
C ALA A 29 21.79 -11.15 -6.03
N ALA A 30 21.68 -9.83 -6.23
CA ALA A 30 20.43 -9.13 -6.46
C ALA A 30 19.86 -9.55 -7.82
N HIS A 31 19.33 -10.77 -7.88
CA HIS A 31 18.29 -11.09 -8.83
C HIS A 31 17.01 -10.55 -8.22
N GLY A 32 16.50 -9.45 -8.79
CA GLY A 32 15.34 -8.72 -8.32
C GLY A 32 14.15 -9.63 -8.09
N ALA A 33 14.00 -10.11 -6.86
CA ALA A 33 12.82 -10.82 -6.42
C ALA A 33 11.66 -9.84 -6.57
N VAL A 34 10.71 -10.17 -7.44
CA VAL A 34 9.44 -9.46 -7.51
C VAL A 34 8.86 -9.48 -6.10
N ALA A 35 8.65 -8.31 -5.49
CA ALA A 35 8.11 -8.22 -4.15
C ALA A 35 6.80 -9.00 -4.09
N GLU A 36 6.72 -9.95 -3.18
CA GLU A 36 5.51 -10.73 -2.94
C GLU A 36 4.57 -9.86 -2.10
N ILE A 37 3.60 -9.25 -2.79
CA ILE A 37 2.74 -8.17 -2.30
C ILE A 37 1.24 -8.43 -2.56
N GLY A 38 0.89 -9.68 -2.82
CA GLY A 38 -0.46 -10.08 -3.20
C GLY A 38 -0.77 -9.81 -4.68
N ARG A 39 -2.03 -10.00 -5.05
CA ARG A 39 -2.50 -9.89 -6.44
C ARG A 39 -3.66 -8.92 -6.56
N VAL A 40 -3.54 -7.98 -7.48
CA VAL A 40 -4.59 -7.03 -7.87
C VAL A 40 -4.92 -7.24 -9.35
N SER A 41 -6.20 -7.20 -9.69
CA SER A 41 -6.67 -7.15 -11.07
C SER A 41 -7.34 -5.81 -11.28
N PHE A 42 -6.68 -4.91 -12.01
CA PHE A 42 -7.16 -3.55 -12.22
C PHE A 42 -7.09 -3.22 -13.71
N PRO A 43 -8.15 -3.54 -14.48
CA PRO A 43 -8.16 -3.27 -15.91
C PRO A 43 -8.04 -1.76 -16.18
N VAL A 44 -7.02 -1.39 -16.96
CA VAL A 44 -6.79 -0.04 -17.46
C VAL A 44 -6.59 -0.04 -18.98
N SER A 45 -6.92 1.08 -19.61
CA SER A 45 -6.86 1.30 -21.06
C SER A 45 -5.45 1.63 -21.57
N CYS A 46 -4.47 1.69 -20.68
CA CYS A 46 -3.06 1.87 -21.00
C CYS A 46 -2.50 0.69 -21.82
N THR A 47 -1.28 0.83 -22.35
CA THR A 47 -0.62 -0.25 -23.10
C THR A 47 -0.59 -1.57 -22.30
N PRO A 48 -0.55 -2.75 -22.97
CA PRO A 48 -0.52 -4.03 -22.27
C PRO A 48 0.63 -4.18 -21.27
N GLU A 49 1.78 -3.55 -21.54
CA GLU A 49 2.90 -3.52 -20.62
C GLU A 49 2.64 -2.62 -19.40
N ALA A 50 2.16 -1.39 -19.64
CA ALA A 50 1.79 -0.47 -18.56
C ALA A 50 0.69 -1.05 -17.66
N ARG A 51 -0.29 -1.79 -18.22
CA ARG A 51 -1.32 -2.49 -17.44
C ARG A 51 -0.74 -3.49 -16.44
N ARG A 52 0.20 -4.34 -16.86
CA ARG A 52 0.84 -5.31 -15.94
C ARG A 52 1.62 -4.61 -14.83
N ARG A 53 2.35 -3.55 -15.18
CA ARG A 53 3.08 -2.73 -14.19
C ARG A 53 2.11 -2.02 -13.24
N PHE A 54 0.95 -1.59 -13.74
CA PHE A 54 -0.07 -0.92 -12.96
C PHE A 54 -0.70 -1.83 -11.92
N GLU A 55 -1.02 -3.08 -12.26
CA GLU A 55 -1.53 -4.06 -11.30
C GLU A 55 -0.54 -4.31 -10.14
N HIS A 56 0.76 -4.39 -10.44
CA HIS A 56 1.79 -4.45 -9.40
C HIS A 56 1.84 -3.16 -8.56
N ALA A 57 1.84 -1.99 -9.20
CA ALA A 57 1.83 -0.70 -8.51
C ALA A 57 0.60 -0.55 -7.59
N MET A 58 -0.55 -1.09 -7.99
CA MET A 58 -1.75 -1.13 -7.15
C MET A 58 -1.59 -2.03 -5.92
N ALA A 59 -0.95 -3.19 -6.06
CA ALA A 59 -0.70 -4.06 -4.92
C ALA A 59 0.23 -3.39 -3.88
N VAL A 60 1.23 -2.64 -4.36
CA VAL A 60 2.13 -1.80 -3.56
C VAL A 60 1.35 -0.65 -2.89
N LEU A 61 0.51 0.07 -3.65
CA LEU A 61 -0.31 1.17 -3.17
C LEU A 61 -1.30 0.71 -2.09
N HIS A 62 -2.01 -0.41 -2.32
CA HIS A 62 -2.89 -1.01 -1.34
C HIS A 62 -2.17 -1.41 -0.06
N SER A 63 -0.86 -1.66 -0.14
CA SER A 63 -0.03 -2.01 1.01
C SER A 63 0.64 -0.81 1.67
N PHE A 64 0.23 0.41 1.32
CA PHE A 64 0.73 1.68 1.87
C PHE A 64 2.27 1.80 1.80
N TRP A 65 2.87 1.21 0.77
CA TRP A 65 4.31 1.18 0.61
C TRP A 65 4.77 2.31 -0.32
N TRP A 66 4.67 3.55 0.19
CA TRP A 66 4.67 4.77 -0.62
C TRP A 66 5.95 5.00 -1.44
N GLU A 67 7.13 4.72 -0.87
CA GLU A 67 8.41 4.89 -1.58
C GLU A 67 8.48 3.95 -2.80
N GLN A 68 8.01 2.73 -2.66
CA GLN A 68 7.93 1.71 -3.70
C GLN A 68 6.80 2.06 -4.68
N GLY A 69 5.72 2.68 -4.20
CA GLY A 69 4.64 3.20 -5.03
C GLY A 69 5.12 4.25 -6.03
N ASP A 70 6.01 5.17 -5.60
CA ASP A 70 6.60 6.17 -6.50
C ASP A 70 7.40 5.50 -7.63
N GLN A 71 8.20 4.50 -7.31
CA GLN A 71 8.95 3.73 -8.30
C GLN A 71 8.02 2.93 -9.23
N ALA A 72 7.00 2.28 -8.67
CA ALA A 72 6.10 1.41 -9.41
C ALA A 72 5.22 2.21 -10.41
N PHE A 73 4.63 3.32 -9.99
CA PHE A 73 3.87 4.17 -10.92
C PHE A 73 4.77 4.94 -11.89
N GLY A 74 6.01 5.28 -11.50
CA GLY A 74 7.03 5.77 -12.44
C GLY A 74 7.31 4.76 -13.56
N ALA A 75 7.41 3.47 -13.22
CA ALA A 75 7.58 2.40 -14.22
C ALA A 75 6.35 2.22 -15.12
N VAL A 76 5.13 2.47 -14.63
CA VAL A 76 3.91 2.51 -15.47
C VAL A 76 4.05 3.59 -16.53
N LEU A 77 4.38 4.82 -16.12
CA LEU A 77 4.49 5.96 -17.03
C LEU A 77 5.71 5.87 -17.97
N ALA A 78 6.76 5.15 -17.57
CA ALA A 78 7.87 4.83 -18.46
C ALA A 78 7.47 3.85 -19.58
N ALA A 79 6.48 2.97 -19.35
CA ALA A 79 5.93 2.08 -20.36
C ALA A 79 4.82 2.72 -21.21
N ASP A 80 4.09 3.67 -20.63
CA ASP A 80 3.04 4.43 -21.32
C ASP A 80 2.89 5.82 -20.68
N SER A 81 3.54 6.81 -21.29
CA SER A 81 3.50 8.19 -20.79
C SER A 81 2.14 8.87 -20.98
N THR A 82 1.20 8.24 -21.69
CA THR A 82 -0.16 8.73 -21.91
C THR A 82 -1.20 8.06 -21.02
N CYS A 83 -0.76 7.12 -20.16
CA CYS A 83 -1.62 6.41 -19.22
C CYS A 83 -2.14 7.35 -18.11
N ALA A 84 -3.37 7.84 -18.27
CA ALA A 84 -4.04 8.67 -17.27
C ALA A 84 -4.06 8.01 -15.88
N MET A 85 -4.24 6.68 -15.84
CA MET A 85 -4.26 5.92 -14.60
C MET A 85 -2.90 5.86 -13.90
N GLY A 86 -1.77 5.93 -14.62
CA GLY A 86 -0.45 6.03 -13.99
C GLY A 86 -0.30 7.32 -13.20
N HIS A 87 -0.76 8.45 -13.74
CA HIS A 87 -0.80 9.73 -13.03
C HIS A 87 -1.81 9.73 -11.87
N TRP A 88 -2.98 9.11 -12.05
CA TRP A 88 -3.93 8.88 -10.96
C TRP A 88 -3.28 8.11 -9.81
N GLY A 89 -2.52 7.05 -10.10
CA GLY A 89 -1.79 6.27 -9.12
C GLY A 89 -0.78 7.09 -8.32
N ILE A 90 -0.03 7.98 -8.99
CA ILE A 90 0.88 8.92 -8.31
C ILE A 90 0.12 9.89 -7.40
N ALA A 91 -1.04 10.38 -7.84
CA ALA A 91 -1.88 11.23 -7.00
C ALA A 91 -2.33 10.50 -5.74
N LEU A 92 -2.81 9.26 -5.86
CA LEU A 92 -3.22 8.45 -4.71
C LEU A 92 -2.01 8.08 -3.81
N ASN A 93 -0.85 7.80 -4.39
CA ASN A 93 0.38 7.55 -3.62
C ASN A 93 0.81 8.79 -2.83
N ALA A 94 0.61 9.99 -3.40
CA ALA A 94 0.85 11.27 -2.73
C ALA A 94 -0.22 11.62 -1.67
N TRP A 95 -1.36 10.92 -1.62
CA TRP A 95 -2.30 11.09 -0.51
C TRP A 95 -1.65 10.60 0.79
N GLY A 96 -0.91 9.50 0.71
CA GLY A 96 -0.39 8.81 1.89
C GLY A 96 -1.52 8.14 2.66
N ASN A 97 -1.42 8.12 3.99
CA ASN A 97 -2.40 7.43 4.84
C ASN A 97 -3.79 8.12 4.79
N PRO A 98 -4.83 7.48 4.21
CA PRO A 98 -6.18 8.04 4.12
C PRO A 98 -6.84 8.29 5.49
N PHE A 99 -6.38 7.61 6.54
CA PHE A 99 -6.89 7.74 7.91
C PHE A 99 -6.21 8.87 8.70
N ALA A 100 -5.24 9.59 8.10
CA ALA A 100 -4.47 10.66 8.75
C ALA A 100 -4.99 12.09 8.44
N GLY A 101 -6.18 12.23 7.86
CA GLY A 101 -6.80 13.56 7.67
C GLY A 101 -6.35 14.31 6.40
N GLY A 102 -5.88 13.59 5.38
CA GLY A 102 -5.61 14.12 4.03
C GLY A 102 -4.17 14.63 3.81
N PRO A 103 -3.77 14.86 2.54
CA PRO A 103 -2.41 15.28 2.21
C PRO A 103 -2.15 16.74 2.60
N THR A 104 -0.91 17.06 2.94
CA THR A 104 -0.46 18.40 3.33
C THR A 104 0.91 18.73 2.74
N GLY A 105 1.32 20.01 2.78
CA GLY A 105 2.66 20.43 2.37
C GLY A 105 3.07 19.94 0.98
N ALA A 106 4.23 19.29 0.88
CA ALA A 106 4.77 18.82 -0.38
C ALA A 106 3.92 17.72 -1.05
N THR A 107 3.31 16.82 -0.27
CA THR A 107 2.50 15.72 -0.82
C THR A 107 1.18 16.22 -1.39
N LEU A 108 0.64 17.29 -0.81
CA LEU A 108 -0.51 18.02 -1.33
C LEU A 108 -0.24 18.61 -2.72
N SER A 109 0.87 19.35 -2.87
CA SER A 109 1.25 19.92 -4.17
C SER A 109 1.52 18.85 -5.22
N ARG A 110 2.30 17.82 -4.85
CA ARG A 110 2.63 16.71 -5.76
C ARG A 110 1.40 15.95 -6.23
N GLY A 111 0.49 15.64 -5.31
CA GLY A 111 -0.74 14.92 -5.63
C GLY A 111 -1.69 15.77 -6.47
N ALA A 112 -1.76 17.08 -6.24
CA ALA A 112 -2.56 17.98 -7.06
C ALA A 112 -2.03 18.09 -8.50
N GLU A 113 -0.72 18.17 -8.68
CA GLU A 113 -0.10 18.13 -10.02
C GLU A 113 -0.41 16.80 -10.73
N ALA A 114 -0.22 15.67 -10.05
CA ALA A 114 -0.49 14.36 -10.62
C ALA A 114 -1.98 14.17 -10.97
N ALA A 115 -2.91 14.62 -10.11
CA ALA A 115 -4.34 14.58 -10.37
C ALA A 115 -4.73 15.45 -11.57
N ALA A 116 -4.14 16.65 -11.70
CA ALA A 116 -4.35 17.51 -12.86
C ALA A 116 -3.82 16.88 -14.16
N ARG A 117 -2.66 16.20 -14.11
CA ARG A 117 -2.11 15.47 -15.26
C ARG A 117 -3.01 14.30 -15.67
N ALA A 118 -3.52 13.54 -14.70
CA ALA A 118 -4.47 12.46 -14.97
C ALA A 118 -5.76 12.98 -15.64
N ALA A 119 -6.30 14.11 -15.16
CA ALA A 119 -7.49 14.74 -15.72
C ALA A 119 -7.28 15.35 -17.12
N GLY A 120 -6.04 15.70 -17.47
CA GLY A 120 -5.67 16.22 -18.80
C GLY A 120 -5.44 15.14 -19.86
N LEU A 121 -5.43 13.85 -19.49
CA LEU A 121 -5.19 12.74 -20.40
C LEU A 121 -6.50 11.96 -20.71
N PRO A 122 -6.58 11.25 -21.85
CA PRO A 122 -7.75 10.44 -22.16
C PRO A 122 -7.96 9.30 -21.14
N ALA A 123 -9.18 9.24 -20.58
CA ALA A 123 -9.69 8.12 -19.82
C ALA A 123 -10.93 7.59 -20.55
N PRO A 124 -10.78 6.58 -21.44
CA PRO A 124 -11.84 6.23 -22.39
C PRO A 124 -13.01 5.45 -21.75
N THR A 125 -12.86 4.95 -20.52
CA THR A 125 -13.91 4.19 -19.83
C THR A 125 -14.58 5.00 -18.72
N PRO A 126 -15.89 4.81 -18.46
CA PRO A 126 -16.57 5.43 -17.31
C PRO A 126 -15.89 5.12 -15.97
N ARG A 127 -15.30 3.92 -15.86
CA ARG A 127 -14.54 3.48 -14.68
C ARG A 127 -13.31 4.36 -14.43
N GLU A 128 -12.46 4.54 -15.45
CA GLU A 128 -11.26 5.37 -15.33
C GLU A 128 -11.62 6.85 -15.14
N GLN A 129 -12.64 7.34 -15.84
CA GLN A 129 -13.16 8.70 -15.65
C GLN A 129 -13.60 8.94 -14.20
N GLY A 130 -14.30 7.97 -13.61
CA GLY A 130 -14.72 8.03 -12.22
C GLY A 130 -13.55 8.09 -11.24
N PHE A 131 -12.54 7.25 -11.42
CA PHE A 131 -11.33 7.26 -10.59
C PHE A 131 -10.55 8.57 -10.72
N VAL A 132 -10.34 9.07 -11.94
CA VAL A 132 -9.69 10.35 -12.21
C VAL A 132 -10.48 11.51 -11.60
N ALA A 133 -11.81 11.50 -11.72
CA ALA A 133 -12.67 12.51 -11.10
C ALA A 133 -12.59 12.48 -9.57
N ALA A 134 -12.51 11.29 -8.95
CA ALA A 134 -12.33 11.17 -7.51
C ALA A 134 -10.98 11.77 -7.08
N ALA A 135 -9.88 11.43 -7.76
CA ALA A 135 -8.57 12.03 -7.48
C ALA A 135 -8.59 13.57 -7.65
N ALA A 136 -9.26 14.08 -8.69
CA ALA A 136 -9.43 15.52 -8.86
C ALA A 136 -10.21 16.15 -7.68
N ALA A 137 -11.23 15.47 -7.14
CA ALA A 137 -11.97 15.95 -5.97
C ALA A 137 -11.10 15.99 -4.70
N LEU A 138 -10.22 15.00 -4.50
CA LEU A 138 -9.28 14.94 -3.37
C LEU A 138 -8.28 16.10 -3.35
N TYR A 139 -7.91 16.60 -4.54
CA TYR A 139 -6.93 17.67 -4.71
C TYR A 139 -7.53 19.02 -5.15
N ARG A 140 -8.85 19.11 -5.24
CA ARG A 140 -9.57 20.31 -5.68
C ARG A 140 -9.16 21.52 -4.86
N GLU A 141 -8.72 22.59 -5.52
CA GLU A 141 -8.39 23.86 -4.86
C GLU A 141 -7.46 23.68 -3.65
N ALA A 142 -6.42 22.84 -3.81
CA ALA A 142 -5.49 22.38 -2.77
C ALA A 142 -4.94 23.48 -1.84
N GLY A 143 -4.87 24.75 -2.28
CA GLY A 143 -4.38 25.86 -1.45
C GLY A 143 -5.45 26.58 -0.61
N THR A 144 -6.74 26.36 -0.87
CA THR A 144 -7.83 27.14 -0.26
C THR A 144 -8.95 26.28 0.34
N THR A 145 -9.14 25.05 -0.15
CA THR A 145 -10.15 24.14 0.40
C THR A 145 -9.55 23.24 1.49
N SER A 146 -10.23 23.14 2.62
CA SER A 146 -9.80 22.32 3.76
C SER A 146 -9.74 20.83 3.43
N ASN A 147 -8.88 20.07 4.11
CA ASN A 147 -8.78 18.62 3.94
C ASN A 147 -10.13 17.89 4.16
N PRO A 148 -10.90 18.16 5.24
CA PRO A 148 -12.19 17.51 5.43
C PRO A 148 -13.15 17.70 4.25
N SER A 149 -13.23 18.90 3.69
CA SER A 149 -14.10 19.17 2.52
C SER A 149 -13.66 18.38 1.29
N ARG A 150 -12.35 18.26 1.03
CA ARG A 150 -11.82 17.49 -0.11
C ARG A 150 -11.99 15.99 0.06
N LEU A 151 -11.78 15.49 1.28
CA LEU A 151 -12.04 14.09 1.62
C LEU A 151 -13.51 13.74 1.46
N GLN A 152 -14.42 14.62 1.87
CA GLN A 152 -15.86 14.44 1.65
C GLN A 152 -16.18 14.43 0.15
N ALA A 153 -15.61 15.36 -0.63
CA ALA A 153 -15.82 15.40 -2.08
C ALA A 153 -15.29 14.13 -2.79
N TYR A 154 -14.15 13.60 -2.35
CA TYR A 154 -13.62 12.31 -2.78
C TYR A 154 -14.61 11.18 -2.45
N ALA A 155 -15.08 11.11 -1.20
CA ALA A 155 -16.01 10.08 -0.74
C ALA A 155 -17.34 10.11 -1.49
N ASP A 156 -17.90 11.29 -1.72
CA ASP A 156 -19.13 11.46 -2.51
C ASP A 156 -18.94 11.01 -3.96
N THR A 157 -17.77 11.28 -4.53
CA THR A 157 -17.43 10.85 -5.90
C THR A 157 -17.28 9.34 -5.99
N MET A 158 -16.59 8.72 -5.04
CA MET A 158 -16.49 7.26 -4.96
C MET A 158 -17.83 6.58 -4.68
N ALA A 159 -18.71 7.20 -3.88
CA ALA A 159 -20.06 6.69 -3.65
C ALA A 159 -20.92 6.71 -4.92
N ARG A 160 -20.81 7.77 -5.73
CA ARG A 160 -21.46 7.82 -7.06
C ARG A 160 -20.90 6.74 -7.98
N LEU A 161 -19.58 6.62 -8.07
CA LEU A 161 -18.94 5.63 -8.92
C LEU A 161 -19.33 4.19 -8.53
N HIS A 162 -19.40 3.89 -7.23
CA HIS A 162 -19.82 2.57 -6.75
C HIS A 162 -21.28 2.25 -7.07
N ARG A 163 -22.17 3.25 -6.98
CA ARG A 163 -23.56 3.07 -7.42
C ARG A 163 -23.63 2.78 -8.92
N ASP A 164 -22.82 3.45 -9.72
CA ASP A 164 -22.85 3.33 -11.19
C ASP A 164 -22.13 2.06 -11.66
N LEU A 165 -21.18 1.53 -10.88
CA LEU A 165 -20.40 0.32 -11.14
C LEU A 165 -20.39 -0.64 -9.92
N PRO A 166 -21.55 -1.19 -9.50
CA PRO A 166 -21.69 -1.92 -8.23
C PRO A 166 -20.96 -3.27 -8.21
N ALA A 167 -20.66 -3.84 -9.38
CA ALA A 167 -19.94 -5.10 -9.52
C ALA A 167 -18.41 -4.94 -9.55
N ASP A 168 -17.90 -3.70 -9.63
CA ASP A 168 -16.47 -3.46 -9.72
C ASP A 168 -15.80 -3.54 -8.34
N VAL A 169 -14.88 -4.50 -8.20
CA VAL A 169 -14.21 -4.82 -6.93
C VAL A 169 -13.39 -3.64 -6.42
N GLU A 170 -12.63 -3.00 -7.29
CA GLU A 170 -11.74 -1.89 -6.92
C GLU A 170 -12.52 -0.63 -6.58
N VAL A 171 -13.59 -0.35 -7.32
CA VAL A 171 -14.51 0.75 -6.98
C VAL A 171 -15.13 0.52 -5.60
N ALA A 172 -15.57 -0.70 -5.30
CA ALA A 172 -16.13 -1.05 -4.00
C ALA A 172 -15.10 -0.89 -2.86
N ILE A 173 -13.85 -1.32 -3.10
CA ILE A 173 -12.73 -1.17 -2.17
C ILE A 173 -12.46 0.30 -1.84
N TYR A 174 -12.31 1.15 -2.86
CA TYR A 174 -12.05 2.57 -2.65
C TYR A 174 -13.26 3.33 -2.08
N HIS A 175 -14.48 2.89 -2.38
CA HIS A 175 -15.67 3.43 -1.73
C HIS A 175 -15.69 3.09 -0.23
N ALA A 176 -15.43 1.84 0.14
CA ALA A 176 -15.34 1.43 1.53
C ALA A 176 -14.22 2.15 2.29
N LEU A 177 -13.04 2.29 1.68
CA LEU A 177 -11.95 3.10 2.21
C LEU A 177 -12.39 4.54 2.48
N ALA A 178 -13.11 5.15 1.53
CA ALA A 178 -13.59 6.52 1.67
C ALA A 178 -14.62 6.68 2.81
N LEU A 179 -15.50 5.69 3.03
CA LEU A 179 -16.45 5.69 4.15
C LEU A 179 -15.71 5.78 5.49
N VAL A 180 -14.65 4.99 5.66
CA VAL A 180 -13.87 4.97 6.91
C VAL A 180 -13.02 6.22 7.06
N ALA A 181 -12.39 6.69 5.98
CA ALA A 181 -11.56 7.90 5.98
C ALA A 181 -12.35 9.16 6.36
N THR A 182 -13.67 9.20 6.10
CA THR A 182 -14.56 10.32 6.47
C THR A 182 -15.46 10.03 7.67
N ALA A 183 -15.28 8.91 8.36
CA ALA A 183 -16.06 8.58 9.54
C ALA A 183 -15.85 9.64 10.65
N PRO A 184 -16.91 10.19 11.26
CA PRO A 184 -16.77 11.10 12.38
C PRO A 184 -16.06 10.41 13.53
N ARG A 185 -14.97 10.98 14.05
CA ARG A 185 -14.23 10.37 15.17
C ARG A 185 -15.04 10.29 16.47
N THR A 186 -16.14 11.04 16.55
CA THR A 186 -17.08 11.05 17.69
C THR A 186 -18.19 10.01 17.55
N ASP A 187 -18.32 9.32 16.41
CA ASP A 187 -19.32 8.29 16.20
C ASP A 187 -18.92 6.99 16.90
N THR A 188 -19.56 6.70 18.04
CA THR A 188 -19.38 5.46 18.80
C THR A 188 -20.24 4.31 18.28
N THR A 189 -21.11 4.54 17.31
CA THR A 189 -21.92 3.48 16.67
C THR A 189 -21.13 2.75 15.58
N PHE A 190 -20.04 3.36 15.11
CA PHE A 190 -19.18 2.89 14.02
C PHE A 190 -19.96 2.62 12.73
N ALA A 191 -20.91 3.50 12.38
CA ALA A 191 -21.85 3.26 11.30
C ALA A 191 -21.13 3.11 9.95
N GLN A 192 -20.15 3.96 9.68
CA GLN A 192 -19.38 3.96 8.43
C GLN A 192 -18.46 2.75 8.33
N GLN A 193 -17.81 2.37 9.42
CA GLN A 193 -16.98 1.18 9.54
C GLN A 193 -17.80 -0.09 9.28
N LYS A 194 -18.97 -0.23 9.91
CA LYS A 194 -19.88 -1.37 9.68
C LYS A 194 -20.33 -1.45 8.22
N ARG A 195 -20.61 -0.31 7.57
CA ARG A 195 -20.92 -0.26 6.13
C ARG A 195 -19.74 -0.70 5.27
N ALA A 196 -18.52 -0.24 5.59
CA ALA A 196 -17.32 -0.66 4.89
C ALA A 196 -17.08 -2.17 5.02
N VAL A 197 -17.20 -2.73 6.23
CA VAL A 197 -17.09 -4.19 6.47
C VAL A 197 -18.14 -4.97 5.67
N ALA A 198 -19.38 -4.49 5.61
CA ALA A 198 -20.45 -5.15 4.85
C ALA A 198 -20.16 -5.20 3.33
N ILE A 199 -19.40 -4.25 2.81
CA ILE A 199 -18.92 -4.24 1.41
C ILE A 199 -17.70 -5.16 1.26
N LEU A 200 -16.71 -5.02 2.14
CA LEU A 200 -15.39 -5.62 1.99
C LEU A 200 -15.36 -7.11 2.31
N ASN A 201 -16.01 -7.58 3.38
CA ASN A 201 -15.90 -8.98 3.81
C ASN A 201 -16.40 -9.99 2.75
N PRO A 202 -17.56 -9.77 2.09
CA PRO A 202 -18.00 -10.67 1.02
C PRO A 202 -17.03 -10.70 -0.17
N LEU A 203 -16.38 -9.57 -0.49
CA LEU A 203 -15.36 -9.49 -1.54
C LEU A 203 -14.09 -10.25 -1.13
N PHE A 204 -13.64 -10.08 0.11
CA PHE A 204 -12.41 -10.72 0.60
C PHE A 204 -12.48 -12.25 0.51
N VAL A 205 -13.63 -12.84 0.84
CA VAL A 205 -13.85 -14.31 0.71
C VAL A 205 -13.66 -14.80 -0.73
N ARG A 206 -13.95 -13.96 -1.73
CA ARG A 206 -13.78 -14.29 -3.17
C ARG A 206 -12.39 -13.97 -3.72
N HIS A 207 -11.66 -13.08 -3.04
CA HIS A 207 -10.38 -12.53 -3.50
C HIS A 207 -9.35 -12.59 -2.36
N LEU A 208 -9.05 -13.80 -1.91
CA LEU A 208 -8.25 -14.06 -0.70
C LEU A 208 -6.81 -13.55 -0.76
N ASP A 209 -6.27 -13.32 -1.97
CA ASP A 209 -4.90 -12.83 -2.19
C ASP A 209 -4.86 -11.32 -2.49
N HIS A 210 -5.99 -10.61 -2.34
CA HIS A 210 -6.06 -9.18 -2.62
C HIS A 210 -5.58 -8.35 -1.42
N PRO A 211 -4.46 -7.63 -1.52
CA PRO A 211 -3.88 -6.92 -0.37
C PRO A 211 -4.82 -5.83 0.14
N GLY A 212 -5.47 -5.07 -0.75
CA GLY A 212 -6.38 -3.99 -0.36
C GLY A 212 -7.62 -4.46 0.40
N LEU A 213 -8.12 -5.67 0.12
CA LEU A 213 -9.31 -6.19 0.81
C LEU A 213 -8.94 -6.59 2.24
N ALA A 214 -7.87 -7.37 2.41
CA ALA A 214 -7.40 -7.73 3.74
C ALA A 214 -7.06 -6.47 4.56
N HIS A 215 -6.32 -5.55 3.96
CA HIS A 215 -5.89 -4.33 4.61
C HIS A 215 -7.06 -3.45 5.08
N TYR A 216 -7.99 -3.14 4.19
CA TYR A 216 -9.05 -2.18 4.52
C TYR A 216 -10.15 -2.81 5.37
N VAL A 217 -10.30 -4.14 5.38
CA VAL A 217 -11.09 -4.83 6.42
C VAL A 217 -10.50 -4.55 7.80
N ILE A 218 -9.19 -4.73 7.98
CA ILE A 218 -8.52 -4.51 9.28
C ILE A 218 -8.74 -3.07 9.75
N HIS A 219 -8.47 -2.08 8.91
CA HIS A 219 -8.72 -0.67 9.27
C HIS A 219 -10.19 -0.34 9.50
N SER A 220 -11.12 -1.04 8.85
CA SER A 220 -12.56 -0.88 9.12
C SER A 220 -12.96 -1.49 10.46
N THR A 221 -12.14 -2.35 11.06
CA THR A 221 -12.43 -3.09 12.30
C THR A 221 -11.47 -2.76 13.44
N ASP A 222 -10.65 -1.71 13.30
CA ASP A 222 -9.62 -1.25 14.24
C ASP A 222 -10.25 -0.54 15.46
N SER A 223 -11.12 -1.28 16.15
CA SER A 223 -11.84 -0.87 17.35
C SER A 223 -12.30 -2.14 18.08
N PRO A 224 -12.18 -2.22 19.43
CA PRO A 224 -12.48 -3.46 20.16
C PRO A 224 -13.87 -4.06 19.88
N GLY A 225 -14.89 -3.22 19.67
CA GLY A 225 -16.26 -3.66 19.38
C GLY A 225 -16.46 -4.24 17.96
N LEU A 226 -15.50 -4.08 17.06
CA LEU A 226 -15.54 -4.57 15.68
C LEU A 226 -14.47 -5.61 15.36
N ALA A 227 -13.48 -5.81 16.23
CA ALA A 227 -12.29 -6.63 15.97
C ALA A 227 -12.59 -8.04 15.45
N SER A 228 -13.65 -8.69 15.94
CA SER A 228 -14.05 -10.03 15.50
C SER A 228 -14.40 -10.11 14.01
N PHE A 229 -14.86 -9.01 13.39
CA PHE A 229 -15.17 -8.95 11.96
C PHE A 229 -13.93 -8.90 11.06
N GLY A 230 -12.76 -8.54 11.60
CA GLY A 230 -11.51 -8.40 10.86
C GLY A 230 -10.50 -9.54 11.08
N LEU A 231 -10.79 -10.48 11.98
CA LEU A 231 -9.84 -11.49 12.43
C LEU A 231 -9.27 -12.35 11.29
N GLU A 232 -10.09 -12.72 10.31
CA GLU A 232 -9.63 -13.52 9.17
C GLU A 232 -8.67 -12.73 8.26
N ALA A 233 -8.96 -11.44 8.04
CA ALA A 233 -8.09 -10.56 7.28
C ALA A 233 -6.75 -10.35 8.00
N ALA A 234 -6.79 -10.06 9.31
CA ALA A 234 -5.60 -9.91 10.15
C ALA A 234 -4.71 -11.17 10.13
N ARG A 235 -5.32 -12.36 10.22
CA ARG A 235 -4.59 -13.64 10.15
C ARG A 235 -3.94 -13.91 8.79
N ARG A 236 -4.40 -13.28 7.71
CA ARG A 236 -3.94 -13.54 6.34
C ARG A 236 -2.98 -12.48 5.82
N TYR A 237 -3.16 -11.22 6.19
CA TYR A 237 -2.56 -10.12 5.43
C TYR A 237 -1.03 -10.19 5.34
N ALA A 238 -0.35 -10.52 6.44
CA ALA A 238 1.10 -10.71 6.46
C ALA A 238 1.59 -11.82 5.51
N ARG A 239 0.77 -12.83 5.21
CA ARG A 239 1.07 -13.87 4.20
C ARG A 239 0.69 -13.46 2.78
N ILE A 240 -0.29 -12.58 2.61
CA ILE A 240 -0.67 -12.05 1.29
C ILE A 240 0.45 -11.15 0.76
N ALA A 241 1.02 -10.31 1.64
CA ALA A 241 2.02 -9.32 1.28
C ALA A 241 3.26 -9.41 2.21
N PRO A 242 4.00 -10.54 2.21
CA PRO A 242 5.17 -10.73 3.09
C PRO A 242 6.28 -9.70 2.88
N SER A 243 6.36 -9.10 1.69
CA SER A 243 7.37 -8.08 1.39
C SER A 243 7.02 -6.68 1.91
N SER A 244 5.75 -6.38 2.26
CA SER A 244 5.39 -5.06 2.78
C SER A 244 5.54 -4.98 4.29
N PRO A 245 6.36 -4.03 4.81
CA PRO A 245 6.43 -3.76 6.24
C PRO A 245 5.09 -3.35 6.85
N HIS A 246 4.23 -2.68 6.07
CA HIS A 246 2.89 -2.30 6.51
C HIS A 246 2.04 -3.55 6.74
N ALA A 247 2.00 -4.45 5.76
CA ALA A 247 1.26 -5.70 5.87
C ALA A 247 1.74 -6.61 7.01
N GLN A 248 3.03 -6.56 7.35
CA GLN A 248 3.58 -7.32 8.48
C GLN A 248 3.11 -6.81 9.84
N HIS A 249 2.87 -5.52 10.01
CA HIS A 249 2.39 -5.00 11.30
C HIS A 249 0.87 -5.02 11.43
N MET A 250 0.12 -4.95 10.33
CA MET A 250 -1.35 -4.87 10.38
C MET A 250 -2.04 -5.94 11.25
N PRO A 251 -1.53 -7.18 11.43
CA PRO A 251 -2.13 -8.13 12.37
C PRO A 251 -2.14 -7.69 13.85
N SER A 252 -1.42 -6.63 14.24
CA SER A 252 -1.42 -6.07 15.59
C SER A 252 -2.54 -5.06 15.86
N HIS A 253 -3.22 -4.58 14.82
CA HIS A 253 -4.43 -3.77 14.92
C HIS A 253 -5.62 -4.70 15.25
#